data_AF-A0A7K3LSK4-F1
#
_entry.id   AF-A0A7K3LSK4-F1
#
_cell.length_a   1.000
_cell.length_b   1.000
_cell.length_c   1.000
_cell.angle_alpha   90.00
_cell.angle_beta   90.00
_cell.angle_gamma   90.00
#
_symmetry.space_group_name_H-M   'P 1'
#
loop_
_entity.id
_entity.type
_entity.pdbx_description
1 polymer ?
#
loop_
_entity_poly.entity_id
_entity_poly.type
_entity_poly.pdbx_seq_one_letter_code
_entity_poly.pdbx_strand_id
1 'polypeptide(L)'
;MSGFLTQSVPAAPSTTAPTDPSGTDLLRSAGLRVWLTSIADHLIPAGDGMPAASEVAVTADQLGRVLAVRPDLAAHLRRAFGATVTMAAADAIDLLTGSDPDALDAITLTVAGGYYMHPDVRRRLGYTGQQPRTITIAEGIDEDMLMRVVERGPIYRGA
;
A
#
# COMPACT_ATOMS: atom_id res chain seq x y z
N MET A 1 -58.74 -7.00 27.83
CA MET A 1 -58.67 -5.89 26.85
C MET A 1 -57.63 -4.90 27.35
N SER A 2 -56.85 -4.30 26.43
CA SER A 2 -55.64 -3.49 26.64
C SER A 2 -54.37 -4.33 26.89
N GLY A 3 -53.34 -4.35 26.05
CA GLY A 3 -52.95 -3.49 24.94
C GLY A 3 -51.49 -3.07 25.13
N PHE A 4 -50.55 -3.99 24.88
CA PHE A 4 -49.10 -3.71 24.91
C PHE A 4 -48.72 -2.89 23.67
N LEU A 5 -48.28 -1.64 23.86
CA LEU A 5 -47.64 -0.83 22.82
C LEU A 5 -46.14 -1.14 22.79
N THR A 6 -45.73 -1.92 21.79
CA THR A 6 -44.35 -2.05 21.34
C THR A 6 -43.90 -0.71 20.75
N GLN A 7 -42.91 -0.05 21.36
CA GLN A 7 -42.21 1.06 20.73
C GLN A 7 -41.10 0.48 19.84
N SER A 8 -41.28 0.62 18.53
CA SER A 8 -40.32 0.22 17.50
C SER A 8 -39.20 1.25 17.38
N VAL A 9 -37.95 0.81 17.53
CA VAL A 9 -36.74 1.60 17.25
C VAL A 9 -36.60 1.72 15.72
N PRO A 10 -36.39 2.92 15.14
CA PRO A 10 -36.10 3.03 13.72
C PRO A 10 -34.67 2.59 13.42
N ALA A 11 -34.53 1.67 12.47
CA ALA A 11 -33.28 1.21 11.91
C ALA A 11 -32.53 2.38 11.25
N ALA A 12 -31.23 2.49 11.53
CA ALA A 12 -30.32 3.42 10.89
C ALA A 12 -30.32 3.21 9.36
N PRO A 13 -30.17 4.28 8.55
CA PRO A 13 -30.04 4.13 7.11
C PRO A 13 -28.75 3.37 6.81
N SER A 14 -28.87 2.24 6.11
CA SER A 14 -27.74 1.52 5.54
C SER A 14 -27.00 2.45 4.58
N THR A 15 -25.77 2.79 4.91
CA THR A 15 -24.82 3.42 3.99
C THR A 15 -24.58 2.47 2.82
N THR A 16 -25.31 2.65 1.73
CA THR A 16 -24.91 2.14 0.43
C THR A 16 -23.66 2.89 0.00
N ALA A 17 -22.51 2.22 0.08
CA ALA A 17 -21.29 2.67 -0.58
C ALA A 17 -21.58 2.82 -2.09
N PRO A 18 -21.21 3.94 -2.72
CA PRO A 18 -21.28 4.04 -4.17
C PRO A 18 -20.24 3.08 -4.75
N THR A 19 -20.69 1.93 -5.25
CA THR A 19 -19.89 1.09 -6.15
C THR A 19 -19.87 1.84 -7.46
N ASP A 20 -18.77 2.51 -7.75
CA ASP A 20 -18.50 3.19 -9.01
C ASP A 20 -17.91 2.16 -10.00
N PRO A 21 -18.70 1.55 -10.91
CA PRO A 21 -18.21 0.51 -11.83
C PRO A 21 -17.22 1.08 -12.85
N SER A 22 -17.14 2.40 -13.02
CA SER A 22 -16.20 3.06 -13.93
C SER A 22 -14.79 3.17 -13.37
N GLY A 23 -14.63 3.10 -12.04
CA GLY A 23 -13.33 3.29 -11.37
C GLY A 23 -12.36 2.11 -11.51
N THR A 24 -12.88 0.88 -11.51
CA THR A 24 -12.06 -0.34 -11.60
C THR A 24 -11.54 -0.59 -13.01
N ASP A 25 -12.26 -0.14 -14.04
CA ASP A 25 -11.88 -0.30 -15.44
C ASP A 25 -10.67 0.57 -15.81
N LEU A 26 -10.65 1.82 -15.32
CA LEU A 26 -9.52 2.74 -15.54
C LEU A 26 -8.21 2.21 -14.92
N LEU A 27 -8.29 1.55 -13.76
CA LEU A 27 -7.14 0.90 -13.12
C LEU A 27 -6.67 -0.36 -13.85
N ARG A 28 -7.53 -0.96 -14.69
CA ARG A 28 -7.17 -2.07 -15.59
C ARG A 28 -6.71 -1.60 -16.96
N SER A 29 -6.86 -0.31 -17.27
CA SER A 29 -6.53 0.24 -18.57
C SER A 29 -5.04 0.09 -18.91
N ALA A 30 -4.75 -0.11 -20.20
CA ALA A 30 -3.38 -0.18 -20.71
C ALA A 30 -2.63 1.16 -20.50
N GLY A 31 -3.32 2.30 -20.63
CA GLY A 31 -2.73 3.63 -20.46
C GLY A 31 -2.20 3.86 -19.04
N LEU A 32 -2.97 3.48 -18.02
CA LEU A 32 -2.52 3.58 -16.63
C LEU A 32 -1.30 2.70 -16.36
N ARG A 33 -1.27 1.49 -16.93
CA ARG A 33 -0.12 0.58 -16.79
C ARG A 33 1.14 1.17 -17.42
N VAL A 34 1.05 1.73 -18.62
CA VAL A 34 2.19 2.35 -19.32
C VAL A 34 2.72 3.54 -18.52
N TRP A 35 1.83 4.43 -18.07
CA TRP A 35 2.19 5.57 -17.22
C TRP A 35 2.88 5.14 -15.92
N LEU A 36 2.27 4.18 -15.21
CA LEU A 36 2.80 3.69 -13.94
C LEU A 36 4.17 3.00 -14.15
N THR A 37 4.36 2.29 -15.27
CA THR A 37 5.64 1.67 -15.62
C THR A 37 6.72 2.74 -15.81
N SER A 38 6.41 3.82 -16.54
CA SER A 38 7.36 4.91 -16.74
C SER A 38 7.77 5.59 -15.44
N ILE A 39 6.83 5.79 -14.51
CA ILE A 39 7.15 6.34 -13.19
C ILE A 39 7.94 5.34 -12.36
N ALA A 40 7.57 4.06 -12.40
CA ALA A 40 8.23 3.03 -11.63
C ALA A 40 9.71 2.86 -12.02
N ASP A 41 10.05 2.95 -13.30
CA ASP A 41 11.44 2.90 -13.76
C ASP A 41 12.26 4.12 -13.35
N HIS A 42 11.61 5.27 -13.22
CA HIS A 42 12.26 6.47 -12.68
C HIS A 42 12.53 6.34 -11.17
N LEU A 43 11.58 5.75 -10.42
CA LEU A 43 11.71 5.56 -8.97
C LEU A 43 12.68 4.43 -8.61
N ILE A 44 12.67 3.32 -9.36
CA ILE A 44 13.49 2.13 -9.12
C ILE A 44 14.14 1.71 -10.46
N PRO A 45 15.25 2.37 -10.86
CA PRO A 45 16.01 2.00 -12.04
C PRO A 45 16.78 0.69 -11.81
N ALA A 46 17.19 0.03 -12.90
CA ALA A 46 18.08 -1.12 -12.82
C ALA A 46 19.46 -0.71 -12.26
N GLY A 47 20.01 -1.51 -11.35
CA GLY A 47 21.30 -1.22 -10.71
C GLY A 47 21.75 -2.35 -9.80
N ASP A 48 23.07 -2.52 -9.63
CA ASP A 48 23.68 -3.49 -8.69
C ASP A 48 23.12 -4.93 -8.77
N GLY A 49 22.87 -5.42 -9.99
CA GLY A 49 22.31 -6.75 -10.22
C GLY A 49 20.82 -6.88 -9.87
N MET A 50 20.16 -5.78 -9.54
CA MET A 50 18.71 -5.68 -9.32
C MET A 50 18.02 -5.21 -10.61
N PRO A 51 16.84 -5.78 -10.92
CA PRO A 51 16.09 -5.41 -12.11
C PRO A 51 15.42 -4.04 -11.94
N ALA A 52 15.12 -3.36 -13.05
CA ALA A 52 14.24 -2.19 -13.01
C ALA A 52 12.81 -2.60 -12.60
N ALA A 53 12.00 -1.65 -12.14
CA ALA A 53 10.62 -1.94 -11.76
C ALA A 53 9.76 -2.47 -12.93
N SER A 54 9.97 -1.97 -14.15
CA SER A 54 9.29 -2.49 -15.34
C SER A 54 9.64 -3.95 -15.64
N GLU A 55 10.90 -4.35 -15.43
CA GLU A 55 11.40 -5.69 -15.72
C GLU A 55 10.79 -6.77 -14.82
N VAL A 56 10.28 -6.39 -13.65
CA VAL A 56 9.56 -7.29 -12.73
C VAL A 56 8.05 -7.07 -12.72
N ALA A 57 7.54 -6.42 -13.77
CA ALA A 57 6.11 -6.26 -14.04
C ALA A 57 5.28 -5.78 -12.84
N VAL A 58 5.79 -4.79 -12.11
CA VAL A 58 5.11 -4.15 -10.96
C VAL A 58 3.69 -3.67 -11.33
N THR A 59 3.43 -3.45 -12.62
CA THR A 59 2.19 -2.85 -13.11
C THR A 59 1.12 -3.84 -13.59
N ALA A 60 1.45 -5.13 -13.81
CA ALA A 60 0.48 -6.07 -14.37
C ALA A 60 -0.27 -6.88 -13.30
N ASP A 61 0.44 -7.77 -12.61
CA ASP A 61 -0.13 -8.64 -11.57
C ASP A 61 0.02 -8.04 -10.17
N GLN A 62 1.09 -7.27 -9.94
CA GLN A 62 1.41 -6.75 -8.61
C GLN A 62 0.51 -5.56 -8.22
N LEU A 63 0.16 -4.68 -9.17
CA LEU A 63 -0.82 -3.61 -8.95
C LEU A 63 -2.15 -4.16 -8.42
N GLY A 64 -2.65 -5.24 -9.01
CA GLY A 64 -3.88 -5.90 -8.55
C GLY A 64 -3.75 -6.44 -7.12
N ARG A 65 -2.60 -7.02 -6.76
CA ARG A 65 -2.33 -7.54 -5.41
C ARG A 65 -2.23 -6.41 -4.38
N VAL A 66 -1.54 -5.32 -4.72
CA VAL A 66 -1.45 -4.14 -3.84
C VAL A 66 -2.86 -3.57 -3.60
N LEU A 67 -3.65 -3.38 -4.66
CA LEU A 67 -5.00 -2.83 -4.53
C LEU A 67 -5.98 -3.78 -3.82
N ALA A 68 -5.75 -5.10 -3.86
CA ALA A 68 -6.55 -6.05 -3.08
C ALA A 68 -6.30 -5.90 -1.56
N VAL A 69 -5.09 -5.51 -1.16
CA VAL A 69 -4.75 -5.28 0.26
C VAL A 69 -5.05 -3.85 0.70
N ARG A 70 -4.81 -2.87 -0.18
CA ARG A 70 -4.97 -1.43 0.05
C ARG A 70 -5.88 -0.81 -1.03
N PRO A 71 -7.19 -1.08 -0.99
CA PRO A 71 -8.13 -0.57 -2.00
C PRO A 71 -8.27 0.95 -1.99
N ASP A 72 -7.95 1.60 -0.88
CA ASP A 72 -7.99 3.05 -0.71
C ASP A 72 -6.99 3.80 -1.62
N LEU A 73 -5.88 3.17 -2.01
CA LEU A 73 -4.90 3.77 -2.93
C LEU A 73 -5.46 4.01 -4.34
N ALA A 74 -6.54 3.31 -4.71
CA ALA A 74 -7.19 3.43 -6.00
C ALA A 74 -7.63 4.87 -6.33
N ALA A 75 -8.16 5.61 -5.36
CA ALA A 75 -8.61 6.99 -5.57
C ALA A 75 -7.44 7.93 -5.84
N HIS A 76 -6.35 7.78 -5.10
CA HIS A 76 -5.12 8.56 -5.23
C HIS A 76 -4.42 8.30 -6.57
N LEU A 77 -4.31 7.02 -6.98
CA LEU A 77 -3.71 6.65 -8.27
C LEU A 77 -4.50 7.20 -9.46
N ARG A 78 -5.84 7.17 -9.41
CA ARG A 78 -6.68 7.75 -10.48
C ARG A 78 -6.48 9.25 -10.61
N ARG A 79 -6.39 9.96 -9.48
CA ARG A 79 -6.13 11.40 -9.45
C ARG A 79 -4.76 11.75 -10.03
N ALA A 80 -3.70 11.06 -9.58
CA ALA A 80 -2.37 11.24 -10.14
C ALA A 80 -2.34 10.97 -11.65
N PHE A 81 -2.93 9.86 -12.08
CA PHE A 81 -2.99 9.52 -13.50
C PHE A 81 -3.70 10.60 -14.31
N GLY A 82 -4.86 11.07 -13.86
CA GLY A 82 -5.61 12.15 -14.53
C GLY A 82 -4.83 13.46 -14.64
N ALA A 83 -4.01 13.79 -13.65
CA ALA A 83 -3.22 15.03 -13.62
C ALA A 83 -1.92 14.94 -14.46
N THR A 84 -1.34 13.75 -14.60
CA THR A 84 0.06 13.60 -15.07
C THR A 84 0.24 12.65 -16.25
N VAL A 85 -0.81 12.03 -16.78
CA VAL A 85 -0.72 11.03 -17.87
C VAL A 85 0.06 11.50 -19.10
N THR A 86 0.02 12.80 -19.41
CA THR A 86 0.72 13.39 -20.57
C THR A 86 2.12 13.91 -20.25
N MET A 87 2.57 13.80 -19.00
CA MET A 87 3.86 14.35 -18.54
C MET A 87 4.94 13.27 -18.56
N ALA A 88 6.20 13.71 -18.63
CA ALA A 88 7.32 12.82 -18.37
C ALA A 88 7.35 12.43 -16.88
N ALA A 89 7.91 11.27 -16.56
CA ALA A 89 7.90 10.74 -15.19
C ALA A 89 8.53 11.70 -14.16
N ALA A 90 9.64 12.35 -14.50
CA ALA A 90 10.29 13.32 -13.62
C ALA A 90 9.38 14.53 -13.35
N ASP A 91 8.83 15.15 -14.41
CA ASP A 91 7.92 16.29 -14.28
C ASP A 91 6.64 15.94 -13.51
N ALA A 92 6.13 14.72 -13.70
CA ALA A 92 4.97 14.21 -12.98
C ALA A 92 5.26 14.10 -11.47
N ILE A 93 6.42 13.58 -11.09
CA ILE A 93 6.83 13.47 -9.68
C ILE A 93 7.04 14.84 -9.06
N ASP A 94 7.70 15.77 -9.76
CA ASP A 94 7.93 17.13 -9.29
C ASP A 94 6.60 17.87 -9.08
N LEU A 95 5.65 17.75 -10.02
CA LEU A 95 4.32 18.32 -9.87
C LEU A 95 3.58 17.74 -8.65
N LEU A 96 3.56 16.41 -8.50
CA LEU A 96 2.85 15.76 -7.41
C LEU A 96 3.48 16.08 -6.05
N THR A 97 4.79 16.24 -5.99
CA THR A 97 5.49 16.64 -4.76
C THR A 97 4.99 18.00 -4.25
N GLY A 98 4.72 18.94 -5.15
CA GLY A 98 4.24 20.28 -4.79
C GLY A 98 2.71 20.40 -4.64
N SER A 99 1.94 19.58 -5.35
CA SER A 99 0.48 19.75 -5.46
C SER A 99 -0.33 18.68 -4.73
N ASP A 100 0.19 17.45 -4.62
CA ASP A 100 -0.57 16.29 -4.16
C ASP A 100 0.32 15.18 -3.58
N PRO A 101 0.90 15.42 -2.37
CA PRO A 101 1.80 14.47 -1.73
C PRO A 101 1.15 13.10 -1.46
N ASP A 102 -0.14 13.07 -1.11
CA ASP A 102 -0.86 11.81 -0.87
C ASP A 102 -0.95 10.94 -2.14
N ALA A 103 -1.08 11.57 -3.30
CA ALA A 103 -1.08 10.84 -4.56
C ALA A 103 0.32 10.32 -4.92
N LEU A 104 1.37 11.08 -4.64
CA LEU A 104 2.75 10.62 -4.78
C LEU A 104 3.07 9.45 -3.83
N ASP A 105 2.62 9.52 -2.58
CA ASP A 105 2.78 8.45 -1.59
C ASP A 105 2.06 7.19 -2.03
N ALA A 106 0.85 7.31 -2.59
CA ALA A 106 0.12 6.17 -3.12
C ALA A 106 0.84 5.50 -4.29
N ILE A 107 1.45 6.28 -5.20
CA ILE A 107 2.29 5.76 -6.28
C ILE A 107 3.49 5.03 -5.70
N THR A 108 4.23 5.68 -4.81
CA THR A 108 5.48 5.16 -4.23
C THR A 108 5.23 3.85 -3.49
N LEU A 109 4.18 3.81 -2.66
CA LEU A 109 3.78 2.60 -1.94
C LEU A 109 3.37 1.47 -2.89
N THR A 110 2.66 1.81 -3.95
CA THR A 110 2.23 0.82 -4.96
C THR A 110 3.43 0.24 -5.70
N VAL A 111 4.35 1.10 -6.13
CA VAL A 111 5.55 0.70 -6.86
C VAL A 111 6.47 -0.13 -5.97
N ALA A 112 6.82 0.38 -4.78
CA ALA A 112 7.70 -0.33 -3.84
C ALA A 112 7.07 -1.64 -3.35
N GLY A 113 5.78 -1.62 -3.01
CA GLY A 113 5.04 -2.79 -2.58
C GLY A 113 5.04 -3.88 -3.65
N GLY A 114 4.72 -3.53 -4.90
CA GLY A 114 4.74 -4.50 -6.00
C GLY A 114 6.15 -5.01 -6.33
N TYR A 115 7.16 -4.14 -6.28
CA TYR A 115 8.56 -4.51 -6.55
C TYR A 115 9.10 -5.50 -5.52
N TYR A 116 8.99 -5.19 -4.22
CA TYR A 116 9.52 -6.03 -3.16
C TYR A 116 8.69 -7.29 -2.88
N MET A 117 7.44 -7.36 -3.37
CA MET A 117 6.66 -8.61 -3.36
C MET A 117 7.06 -9.56 -4.49
N HIS A 118 7.76 -9.10 -5.53
CA HIS A 118 8.12 -9.93 -6.67
C HIS A 118 9.09 -11.07 -6.25
N PRO A 119 8.80 -12.35 -6.59
CA PRO A 119 9.62 -13.49 -6.15
C PRO A 119 11.09 -13.38 -6.55
N ASP A 120 11.39 -12.85 -7.74
CA ASP A 120 12.78 -12.68 -8.19
C ASP A 120 13.53 -11.63 -7.40
N VAL A 121 12.87 -10.51 -7.06
CA VAL A 121 13.46 -9.45 -6.23
C VAL A 121 13.72 -10.01 -4.82
N ARG A 122 12.75 -10.69 -4.23
CA ARG A 122 12.90 -11.35 -2.92
C ARG A 122 14.05 -12.34 -2.91
N ARG A 123 14.21 -13.14 -3.98
CA ARG A 123 15.30 -14.10 -4.13
C ARG A 123 16.67 -13.40 -4.22
N ARG A 124 16.78 -12.34 -5.03
CA ARG A 124 18.03 -11.55 -5.14
C ARG A 124 18.42 -10.88 -3.82
N LEU A 125 17.43 -10.43 -3.04
CA LEU A 125 17.64 -9.88 -1.69
C LEU A 125 17.98 -10.94 -0.63
N GLY A 126 17.91 -12.23 -0.96
CA GLY A 126 18.05 -13.30 0.03
C GLY A 126 16.92 -13.32 1.08
N TYR A 127 15.78 -12.68 0.78
CA TYR A 127 14.65 -12.61 1.70
C TYR A 127 13.82 -13.89 1.65
N THR A 128 14.10 -14.80 2.58
CA THR A 128 13.43 -16.10 2.72
C THR A 128 12.05 -16.03 3.40
N GLY A 129 11.50 -14.83 3.61
CA GLY A 129 10.25 -14.62 4.33
C GLY A 129 10.41 -14.67 5.85
N GLN A 130 9.29 -14.64 6.56
CA GLN A 130 9.29 -14.87 8.00
C GLN A 130 9.62 -16.34 8.27
N GLN A 131 10.76 -16.57 8.90
CA GLN A 131 11.19 -17.89 9.32
C GLN A 131 10.83 -18.07 10.80
N PRO A 132 10.17 -19.17 11.20
CA PRO A 132 10.01 -19.48 12.61
C PRO A 132 11.39 -19.64 13.23
N ARG A 133 11.73 -18.73 14.15
CA ARG A 133 12.96 -18.80 14.93
C ARG A 133 12.58 -19.15 16.35
N THR A 134 13.16 -20.22 16.87
CA THR A 134 13.10 -20.50 18.30
C THR A 134 13.80 -19.35 19.02
N ILE A 135 13.05 -18.61 19.84
CA ILE A 135 13.63 -17.57 20.68
C ILE A 135 14.40 -18.28 21.79
N THR A 136 15.70 -18.40 21.62
CA THR A 136 16.58 -18.69 22.75
C THR A 136 16.76 -17.38 23.50
N ILE A 137 16.17 -17.28 24.69
CA ILE A 137 16.52 -16.20 25.61
C ILE A 137 18.02 -16.37 25.88
N ALA A 138 18.83 -15.42 25.40
CA ALA A 138 20.27 -15.50 25.61
C ALA A 138 20.54 -15.49 27.11
N GLU A 139 21.33 -16.44 27.60
CA GLU A 139 21.90 -16.33 28.94
C GLU A 139 22.73 -15.03 28.98
N GLY A 140 22.33 -14.07 29.82
CA GLY A 140 22.94 -12.75 29.90
C GLY A 140 22.09 -11.59 29.36
N ILE A 141 20.79 -11.79 29.08
CA ILE A 141 19.87 -10.64 29.09
C ILE A 141 19.84 -10.11 30.51
N ASP A 142 20.43 -8.94 30.71
CA ASP A 142 20.40 -8.23 31.98
C ASP A 142 18.94 -7.90 32.32
N GLU A 143 18.45 -8.50 33.40
CA GLU A 143 17.07 -8.35 33.86
C GLU A 143 16.77 -6.87 34.20
N ASP A 144 17.78 -6.08 34.55
CA ASP A 144 17.66 -4.63 34.78
C ASP A 144 17.34 -3.87 33.48
N MET A 145 17.78 -4.37 32.32
CA MET A 145 17.41 -3.78 31.02
C MET A 145 15.95 -4.03 30.69
N LEU A 146 15.41 -5.20 31.05
CA LEU A 146 13.99 -5.51 30.89
C LEU A 146 13.14 -4.74 31.90
N MET A 147 13.63 -4.55 33.13
CA MET A 147 12.92 -3.85 34.19
C MET A 147 12.55 -2.42 33.78
N ARG A 148 13.44 -1.70 33.08
CA ARG A 148 13.13 -0.34 32.56
C ARG A 148 11.93 -0.32 31.62
N VAL A 149 11.74 -1.36 30.81
CA VAL A 149 10.60 -1.46 29.88
C VAL A 149 9.32 -1.81 30.65
N VAL A 150 9.43 -2.68 31.65
CA VAL A 150 8.32 -3.05 32.55
C VAL A 150 7.86 -1.83 33.36
N GLU A 151 8.79 -1.11 33.99
CA GLU A 151 8.52 0.11 34.78
C GLU A 151 7.94 1.24 33.93
N ARG A 152 8.41 1.40 32.69
CA ARG A 152 7.84 2.36 31.74
C ARG A 152 6.35 2.08 31.46
N GLY A 153 5.93 0.81 31.56
CA GLY A 153 4.57 0.38 31.30
C GLY A 153 4.21 0.31 29.80
N PRO A 154 3.03 -0.23 29.49
CA PRO A 154 2.57 -0.37 28.12
C PRO A 154 2.27 0.99 27.50
N ILE A 155 2.89 1.27 26.35
CA ILE A 155 2.59 2.45 25.53
C ILE A 155 1.87 1.95 24.29
N TYR A 156 0.56 2.07 24.28
CA TYR A 156 -0.25 1.86 23.08
C TYR A 156 -0.52 3.22 22.45
N ARG A 157 -0.42 3.33 21.11
CA ARG A 157 -1.05 4.45 20.41
C ARG A 157 -2.54 4.18 20.40
N GLY A 158 -3.33 5.14 20.87
CA GLY A 158 -4.79 5.06 20.87
C GLY A 158 -5.30 4.76 19.46
N ALA A 159 -6.24 3.81 19.38
CA ALA A 159 -6.95 3.47 18.16
C ALA A 159 -7.82 4.64 17.66
#